data_AF-W1F3S4-F1
#
_entry.id   AF-W1F3S4-F1
#
_cell.length_a   1.000
_cell.length_b   1.000
_cell.length_c   1.000
_cell.angle_alpha   90.00
_cell.angle_beta   90.00
_cell.angle_gamma   90.00
#
_symmetry.space_group_name_H-M   'P 1'
#
loop_
_entity.id
_entity.type
_entity.pdbx_description
1 polymer ?
#
loop_
_entity_poly.entity_id
_entity_poly.type
_entity_poly.pdbx_seq_one_letter_code
_entity_poly.pdbx_strand_id
1 'polypeptide(L)'
;MAEEFAVSRMTIRKAIDLLVAWGLVVRRHGSGTYLVRKDVLHQTASLTGLVEVLKRQGKTVTSQVLIFEIMPAPPVIASQLRIQINEQIYFSRRVRFVEGKPLMLEDSYMPVKLFRNLSLQHLEGSKFEYIEQECGILIGGNYESLTPVLADRLLARQMKVAEHTPLLRITSLSYSESGEFLNYSVMFRNASEYQVEYHLRRLHPEKS
;
A
#
# COMPACT_ATOMS: atom_id res chain seq x y z
N MET A 1 31.79 -6.18 11.83
CA MET A 1 31.41 -4.85 11.27
C MET A 1 32.46 -3.76 11.43
N ALA A 2 32.65 -3.09 12.58
CA ALA A 2 33.65 -1.99 12.65
C ALA A 2 35.11 -2.48 12.49
N GLU A 3 35.46 -3.60 13.12
CA GLU A 3 36.77 -4.26 12.98
C GLU A 3 36.96 -4.95 11.62
N GLU A 4 35.86 -5.42 11.03
CA GLU A 4 35.83 -6.17 9.77
C GLU A 4 35.99 -5.28 8.53
N PHE A 5 35.60 -4.01 8.64
CA PHE A 5 35.75 -3.01 7.58
C PHE A 5 36.81 -1.93 7.91
N ALA A 6 37.57 -2.10 9.01
CA ALA A 6 38.59 -1.15 9.49
C ALA A 6 38.10 0.32 9.55
N VAL A 7 36.86 0.55 10.01
CA VAL A 7 36.25 1.89 10.10
C VAL A 7 35.76 2.20 11.51
N SER A 8 35.64 3.49 11.83
CA SER A 8 35.14 3.93 13.13
C SER A 8 33.70 3.45 13.38
N ARG A 9 33.35 3.18 14.65
CA ARG A 9 31.97 2.84 15.05
C ARG A 9 30.96 3.92 14.66
N MET A 10 31.38 5.19 14.59
CA MET A 10 30.54 6.29 14.11
C MET A 10 30.25 6.18 12.61
N THR A 11 31.21 5.74 11.80
CA THR A 11 31.05 5.54 10.36
C THR A 11 30.06 4.42 10.07
N ILE A 12 30.18 3.29 10.78
CA ILE A 12 29.21 2.18 10.70
C ILE A 12 27.81 2.65 11.14
N ARG A 13 27.72 3.43 12.23
CA ARG A 13 26.44 3.95 12.71
C ARG A 13 25.77 4.85 11.68
N LYS A 14 26.51 5.78 11.07
CA LYS A 14 26.02 6.64 9.98
C LYS A 14 25.57 5.82 8.76
N ALA A 15 26.33 4.79 8.38
CA ALA A 15 25.93 3.91 7.29
C ALA A 15 24.63 3.15 7.61
N ILE A 16 24.49 2.63 8.83
CA ILE A 16 23.25 1.98 9.29
C ILE A 16 22.10 2.99 9.35
N ASP A 17 22.32 4.21 9.85
CA ASP A 17 21.29 5.26 9.90
C ASP A 17 20.83 5.65 8.49
N LEU A 18 21.74 5.70 7.52
CA LEU A 18 21.39 5.87 6.09
C LEU A 18 20.58 4.70 5.56
N LEU A 19 20.94 3.46 5.88
CA LEU A 19 20.18 2.28 5.48
C LEU A 19 18.79 2.24 6.14
N VAL A 20 18.66 2.71 7.39
CA VAL A 20 17.38 2.86 8.09
C VAL A 20 16.53 3.94 7.41
N ALA A 21 17.12 5.10 7.10
CA ALA A 21 16.45 6.19 6.39
C ALA A 21 16.00 5.76 4.97
N TRP A 22 16.76 4.88 4.32
CA TRP A 22 16.41 4.30 3.03
C TRP A 22 15.42 3.13 3.14
N GLY A 23 14.97 2.76 4.34
CA GLY A 23 14.04 1.66 4.58
C GLY A 23 14.60 0.28 4.19
N LEU A 24 15.92 0.16 4.09
CA LEU A 24 16.62 -1.10 3.76
C LEU A 24 16.83 -1.98 4.98
N VAL A 25 16.85 -1.37 6.17
CA VAL A 25 16.98 -2.07 7.43
C VAL A 25 16.09 -1.43 8.49
N VAL A 26 15.63 -2.23 9.46
CA VAL A 26 14.90 -1.73 10.63
C VAL A 26 15.71 -2.00 11.90
N ARG A 27 15.75 -1.01 12.80
CA ARG A 27 16.40 -1.13 14.11
C ARG A 27 15.38 -1.59 15.13
N ARG A 28 15.62 -2.74 15.77
CA ARG A 28 14.86 -3.18 16.94
C ARG A 28 15.67 -2.92 18.19
N HIS A 29 15.09 -2.16 19.14
CA HIS A 29 15.76 -1.84 20.40
C HIS A 29 16.15 -3.13 21.13
N GLY A 30 17.43 -3.27 21.51
CA GLY A 30 17.97 -4.45 22.18
C GLY A 30 18.24 -5.69 21.31
N SER A 31 17.85 -5.70 20.02
CA SER A 31 17.87 -6.92 19.19
C SER A 31 18.65 -6.80 17.88
N GLY A 32 19.20 -5.63 17.55
CA GLY A 32 20.05 -5.42 16.37
C GLY A 32 19.34 -4.82 15.15
N THR A 33 19.98 -4.94 13.99
CA THR A 33 19.56 -4.35 12.71
C THR A 33 19.15 -5.46 11.76
N TYR A 34 17.93 -5.43 11.23
CA TYR A 34 17.37 -6.49 10.39
C TYR A 34 17.16 -6.02 8.96
N LEU A 35 17.46 -6.89 7.99
CA LEU A 35 17.33 -6.64 6.55
C LEU A 35 15.86 -6.61 6.14
N VAL A 36 15.43 -5.51 5.53
CA VAL A 36 14.12 -5.42 4.86
C VAL A 36 14.30 -6.00 3.47
N ARG A 37 13.64 -7.11 3.15
CA ARG A 37 13.59 -7.60 1.76
C ARG A 37 12.87 -6.54 0.93
N LYS A 38 13.62 -5.81 0.10
CA LYS A 38 13.07 -4.85 -0.87
C LYS A 38 12.77 -5.57 -2.18
N ASP A 39 11.49 -5.78 -2.44
CA ASP A 39 11.02 -5.68 -3.81
C ASP A 39 10.71 -4.20 -4.08
N VAL A 40 11.19 -3.71 -5.22
CA VAL A 40 11.16 -2.33 -5.75
C VAL A 40 10.14 -1.38 -5.07
N LEU A 41 10.65 -0.47 -4.24
CA LEU A 41 9.87 0.67 -3.71
C LEU A 41 9.52 1.62 -4.86
N HIS A 42 8.29 1.50 -5.35
CA HIS A 42 7.67 2.56 -6.14
C HIS A 42 7.14 3.60 -5.15
N GLN A 43 7.69 4.81 -5.19
CA GLN A 43 7.07 5.95 -4.52
C GLN A 43 5.85 6.38 -5.33
N THR A 44 4.70 5.74 -5.11
CA THR A 44 3.43 6.34 -5.50
C THR A 44 3.24 7.55 -4.59
N ALA A 45 3.31 8.76 -5.15
CA ALA A 45 3.19 10.00 -4.38
C ALA A 45 1.82 10.04 -3.68
N SER A 46 1.84 9.83 -2.36
CA SER A 46 0.71 9.77 -1.45
C SER A 46 -0.21 8.55 -1.58
N LEU A 47 -0.49 7.90 -0.44
CA LEU A 47 -1.53 6.88 -0.24
C LEU A 47 -2.92 7.35 -0.71
N THR A 48 -3.12 8.66 -0.78
CA THR A 48 -4.35 9.35 -1.22
C THR A 48 -4.28 9.88 -2.65
N GLY A 49 -3.11 9.77 -3.30
CA GLY A 49 -2.72 10.61 -4.44
C GLY A 49 -3.68 10.57 -5.62
N LEU A 50 -4.11 9.40 -6.07
CA LEU A 50 -4.90 9.31 -7.31
C LEU A 50 -6.32 9.87 -7.16
N VAL A 51 -7.02 9.52 -6.08
CA VAL A 51 -8.41 9.96 -5.88
C VAL A 51 -8.45 11.47 -5.67
N GLU A 52 -7.52 12.00 -4.91
CA GLU A 52 -7.38 13.45 -4.72
C GLU A 52 -7.01 14.16 -6.02
N VAL A 53 -6.07 13.62 -6.80
CA VAL A 53 -5.71 14.18 -8.11
C VAL A 53 -6.91 14.22 -9.05
N LEU A 54 -7.67 13.13 -9.14
CA LEU A 54 -8.86 13.06 -10.00
C LEU A 54 -9.94 14.03 -9.55
N LYS A 55 -10.18 14.16 -8.23
CA LYS A 55 -11.10 15.16 -7.68
C LYS A 55 -10.62 16.60 -7.97
N ARG A 56 -9.32 16.88 -7.83
CA ARG A 56 -8.72 18.19 -8.18
C ARG A 56 -8.83 18.51 -9.67
N GLN A 57 -8.84 17.49 -10.52
CA GLN A 57 -9.12 17.61 -11.96
C GLN A 57 -10.62 17.76 -12.28
N GLY A 58 -11.49 17.89 -11.26
CA GLY A 58 -12.93 18.05 -11.43
C GLY A 58 -13.66 16.76 -11.79
N LYS A 59 -13.00 15.59 -11.74
CA LYS A 59 -13.65 14.32 -12.06
C LYS A 59 -14.48 13.83 -10.88
N THR A 60 -15.67 13.34 -11.18
CA THR A 60 -16.53 12.69 -10.19
C THR A 60 -15.99 11.31 -9.88
N VAL A 61 -15.57 11.11 -8.62
CA VAL A 61 -15.14 9.81 -8.09
C VAL A 61 -16.17 9.30 -7.10
N THR A 62 -16.71 8.12 -7.35
CA THR A 62 -17.62 7.43 -6.42
C THR A 62 -17.10 6.05 -6.09
N SER A 63 -17.56 5.45 -5.00
CA SER A 63 -17.22 4.08 -4.65
C SER A 63 -18.49 3.30 -4.35
N GLN A 64 -18.52 2.04 -4.75
CA GLN A 64 -19.57 1.08 -4.39
C GLN A 64 -18.95 -0.04 -3.58
N VAL A 65 -19.39 -0.22 -2.34
CA VAL A 65 -18.98 -1.35 -1.50
C VAL A 65 -19.85 -2.56 -1.85
N LEU A 66 -19.22 -3.61 -2.37
CA LEU A 66 -19.88 -4.85 -2.78
C LEU A 66 -20.00 -5.85 -1.62
N ILE A 67 -18.99 -5.89 -0.76
CA ILE A 67 -18.92 -6.75 0.42
C ILE A 67 -18.33 -5.93 1.56
N PHE A 68 -18.91 -6.06 2.74
CA PHE A 68 -18.33 -5.57 3.99
C PHE A 68 -18.75 -6.49 5.13
N GLU A 69 -17.78 -7.20 5.71
CA GLU A 69 -18.02 -8.17 6.76
C GLU A 69 -16.83 -8.28 7.72
N ILE A 70 -17.09 -8.88 8.87
CA ILE A 70 -16.05 -9.28 9.82
C ILE A 70 -15.80 -10.78 9.60
N MET A 71 -14.53 -11.16 9.45
CA MET A 71 -14.13 -12.55 9.24
C MET A 71 -12.82 -12.87 9.98
N PRO A 72 -12.55 -14.14 10.31
CA PRO A 72 -11.24 -14.55 10.79
C PRO A 72 -10.17 -14.39 9.70
N ALA A 73 -9.01 -13.81 10.05
CA ALA A 73 -7.93 -13.58 9.11
C ALA A 73 -7.39 -14.90 8.52
N PRO A 74 -7.43 -15.09 7.18
CA PRO A 74 -6.76 -16.21 6.53
C PRO A 74 -5.24 -16.19 6.80
N PRO A 75 -4.54 -17.34 6.80
CA PRO A 75 -3.11 -17.40 7.16
C PRO A 75 -2.22 -16.42 6.39
N VAL A 76 -2.47 -16.24 5.08
CA VAL A 76 -1.72 -15.30 4.24
C VAL A 76 -1.95 -13.85 4.68
N ILE A 77 -3.19 -13.49 4.97
CA ILE A 77 -3.55 -12.13 5.41
C ILE A 77 -3.01 -11.85 6.81
N ALA A 78 -3.13 -12.82 7.72
CA ALA A 78 -2.56 -12.73 9.06
C ALA A 78 -1.04 -12.51 9.02
N SER A 79 -0.34 -13.22 8.13
CA SER A 79 1.10 -13.05 7.92
C SER A 79 1.46 -11.65 7.39
N GLN A 80 0.72 -11.13 6.40
CA GLN A 80 0.95 -9.79 5.85
C GLN A 80 0.74 -8.69 6.90
N LEU A 81 -0.36 -8.77 7.66
CA LEU A 81 -0.71 -7.81 8.71
C LEU A 81 0.06 -8.05 10.02
N ARG A 82 0.86 -9.12 10.11
CA ARG A 82 1.56 -9.55 11.33
C ARG A 82 0.65 -9.66 12.56
N ILE A 83 -0.54 -10.21 12.35
CA ILE A 83 -1.53 -10.52 13.37
C ILE A 83 -1.63 -12.03 13.59
N GLN A 84 -2.38 -12.46 14.60
CA GLN A 84 -2.59 -13.88 14.82
C GLN A 84 -3.48 -14.47 13.72
N ILE A 85 -3.23 -15.73 13.35
CA ILE A 85 -4.14 -16.47 12.46
C ILE A 85 -5.52 -16.54 13.13
N ASN A 86 -6.58 -16.35 12.35
CA ASN A 86 -7.97 -16.27 12.82
C ASN A 86 -8.30 -15.04 13.71
N GLU A 87 -7.39 -14.09 13.88
CA GLU A 87 -7.74 -12.79 14.48
C GLU A 87 -8.80 -12.09 13.62
N GLN A 88 -9.75 -11.40 14.26
CA GLN A 88 -10.86 -10.76 13.55
C GLN A 88 -10.37 -9.58 12.70
N ILE A 89 -10.75 -9.60 11.43
CA ILE A 89 -10.48 -8.53 10.47
C ILE A 89 -11.79 -8.07 9.83
N TYR A 90 -11.84 -6.80 9.46
CA TYR A 90 -12.79 -6.34 8.46
C TYR A 90 -12.28 -6.75 7.09
N PHE A 91 -13.12 -7.44 6.33
CA PHE A 91 -12.97 -7.62 4.91
C PHE A 91 -13.95 -6.72 4.18
N SER A 92 -13.46 -5.98 3.18
CA SER A 92 -14.32 -5.27 2.25
C SER A 92 -13.86 -5.41 0.82
N ARG A 93 -14.84 -5.52 -0.09
CA ARG A 93 -14.64 -5.47 -1.53
C ARG A 93 -15.34 -4.24 -2.08
N ARG A 94 -14.63 -3.40 -2.82
CA ARG A 94 -15.14 -2.12 -3.33
C ARG A 94 -14.74 -1.91 -4.77
N VAL A 95 -15.65 -1.35 -5.57
CA VAL A 95 -15.33 -0.83 -6.91
C VAL A 95 -15.37 0.69 -6.84
N ARG A 96 -14.27 1.33 -7.27
CA ARG A 96 -14.19 2.77 -7.42
C ARG A 96 -14.47 3.14 -8.87
N PHE A 97 -15.31 4.13 -9.06
CA PHE A 97 -15.70 4.64 -10.37
C PHE A 97 -15.16 6.06 -10.58
N VAL A 98 -14.83 6.35 -11.82
CA VAL A 98 -14.54 7.70 -12.30
C VAL A 98 -15.44 7.96 -13.49
N GLU A 99 -16.25 9.02 -13.42
CA GLU A 99 -17.19 9.37 -14.50
C GLU A 99 -18.10 8.19 -14.90
N GLY A 100 -18.52 7.40 -13.90
CA GLY A 100 -19.38 6.22 -14.09
C GLY A 100 -18.69 4.96 -14.60
N LYS A 101 -17.38 5.00 -14.91
CA LYS A 101 -16.60 3.84 -15.36
C LYS A 101 -15.79 3.22 -14.22
N PRO A 102 -15.74 1.88 -14.09
CA PRO A 102 -14.96 1.22 -13.04
C PRO A 102 -13.47 1.46 -13.27
N LEU A 103 -12.82 2.12 -12.31
CA LEU A 103 -11.39 2.42 -12.34
C LEU A 103 -10.58 1.34 -11.60
N MET A 104 -11.12 0.86 -10.47
CA MET A 104 -10.38 0.00 -9.56
C MET A 104 -11.32 -0.90 -8.78
N LEU A 105 -11.01 -2.19 -8.74
CA LEU A 105 -11.54 -3.14 -7.77
C LEU A 105 -10.53 -3.27 -6.63
N GLU A 106 -10.99 -3.26 -5.40
CA GLU A 106 -10.15 -3.33 -4.21
C GLU A 106 -10.73 -4.31 -3.20
N ASP A 107 -9.90 -5.25 -2.77
CA ASP A 107 -10.11 -6.08 -1.59
C ASP A 107 -9.24 -5.54 -0.46
N SER A 108 -9.85 -5.20 0.67
CA SER A 108 -9.21 -4.54 1.81
C SER A 108 -9.38 -5.36 3.08
N TYR A 109 -8.29 -5.57 3.81
CA TYR A 109 -8.22 -6.37 5.03
C TYR A 109 -7.65 -5.51 6.16
N MET A 110 -8.44 -5.29 7.21
CA MET A 110 -8.14 -4.32 8.28
C MET A 110 -8.33 -4.96 9.67
N PRO A 111 -7.35 -4.95 10.59
CA PRO A 111 -7.51 -5.53 11.93
C PRO A 111 -8.63 -4.87 12.74
N VAL A 112 -9.64 -5.64 13.18
CA VAL A 112 -10.81 -5.09 13.91
C VAL A 112 -10.39 -4.39 15.19
N LYS A 113 -9.35 -4.90 15.88
CA LYS A 113 -8.84 -4.32 17.12
C LYS A 113 -8.40 -2.85 16.99
N LEU A 114 -8.02 -2.42 15.79
CA LEU A 114 -7.56 -1.05 15.51
C LEU A 114 -8.72 -0.11 15.14
N PHE A 115 -9.86 -0.65 14.69
CA PHE A 115 -10.94 0.14 14.06
C PHE A 115 -12.30 -0.19 14.67
N ARG A 116 -12.65 0.50 15.76
CA ARG A 116 -13.90 0.21 16.49
C ARG A 116 -15.16 0.57 15.71
N ASN A 117 -15.10 1.62 14.90
CA ASN A 117 -16.27 2.26 14.27
C ASN A 117 -16.20 2.24 12.74
N LEU A 118 -15.49 1.28 12.14
CA LEU A 118 -15.42 1.20 10.68
C LEU A 118 -16.81 0.94 10.13
N SER A 119 -17.26 1.79 9.22
CA SER A 119 -18.62 1.75 8.67
C SER A 119 -18.57 1.68 7.15
N LEU A 120 -19.71 1.33 6.55
CA LEU A 120 -19.86 1.34 5.10
C LEU A 120 -19.61 2.74 4.52
N GLN A 121 -20.03 3.80 5.22
CA GLN A 121 -19.81 5.19 4.80
C GLN A 121 -18.31 5.55 4.74
N HIS A 122 -17.50 5.09 5.70
CA HIS A 122 -16.04 5.27 5.66
C HIS A 122 -15.43 4.56 4.45
N LEU A 123 -15.96 3.37 4.11
CA LEU A 123 -15.55 2.60 2.96
C LEU A 123 -16.10 3.14 1.63
N GLU A 124 -17.16 3.93 1.60
CA GLU A 124 -17.57 4.65 0.38
C GLU A 124 -16.67 5.86 0.12
N GLY A 125 -16.18 6.49 1.19
CA GLY A 125 -15.20 7.57 1.18
C GLY A 125 -13.74 7.12 1.13
N SER A 126 -12.92 7.74 1.98
CA SER A 126 -11.50 7.41 2.15
C SER A 126 -11.29 6.70 3.48
N LYS A 127 -10.92 5.41 3.42
CA LYS A 127 -10.54 4.65 4.60
C LYS A 127 -9.31 5.23 5.31
N PHE A 128 -8.42 5.91 4.58
CA PHE A 128 -7.24 6.56 5.17
C PHE A 128 -7.62 7.84 5.93
N GLU A 129 -8.57 8.63 5.43
CA GLU A 129 -9.12 9.76 6.19
C GLU A 129 -9.78 9.27 7.48
N TYR A 130 -10.54 8.17 7.44
CA TYR A 130 -11.10 7.54 8.64
C TYR A 130 -10.00 7.12 9.65
N ILE A 131 -8.92 6.50 9.18
CA ILE A 131 -7.79 6.08 10.02
C ILE A 131 -7.14 7.28 10.72
N GLU A 132 -6.87 8.35 9.98
CA GLU A 132 -6.14 9.51 10.52
C GLU A 132 -7.05 10.42 11.37
N GLN A 133 -8.24 10.73 10.88
CA GLN A 133 -9.12 11.76 11.47
C GLN A 133 -10.00 11.21 12.57
N GLU A 134 -10.54 9.98 12.42
CA GLU A 134 -11.47 9.41 13.40
C GLU A 134 -10.78 8.44 14.36
N CYS A 135 -9.80 7.66 13.88
CA CYS A 135 -9.04 6.75 14.76
C CYS A 135 -7.84 7.44 15.41
N GLY A 136 -7.42 8.61 14.91
CA GLY A 136 -6.24 9.33 15.41
C GLY A 136 -4.91 8.60 15.16
N ILE A 137 -4.88 7.70 14.18
CA ILE A 137 -3.69 6.90 13.86
C ILE A 137 -2.92 7.59 12.73
N LEU A 138 -1.70 8.04 13.03
CA LEU A 138 -0.82 8.61 12.01
C LEU A 138 -0.22 7.51 11.12
N ILE A 139 -0.39 7.64 9.80
CA ILE A 139 0.14 6.69 8.83
C ILE A 139 1.62 7.01 8.55
N GLY A 140 2.50 6.07 8.87
CA GLY A 140 3.94 6.21 8.69
C GLY A 140 4.42 5.82 7.28
N GLY A 141 3.62 5.07 6.53
CA GLY A 141 3.92 4.74 5.14
C GLY A 141 3.18 3.54 4.59
N ASN A 142 3.62 3.10 3.40
CA ASN A 142 3.02 2.03 2.63
C ASN A 142 4.09 1.22 1.89
N TYR A 143 3.96 -0.10 1.88
CA TYR A 143 4.68 -0.96 0.95
C TYR A 143 3.76 -1.31 -0.21
N GLU A 144 4.17 -1.01 -1.43
CA GLU A 144 3.41 -1.34 -2.64
C GLU A 144 4.21 -2.23 -3.58
N SER A 145 3.49 -3.18 -4.20
CA SER A 145 4.01 -3.99 -5.30
C SER A 145 2.99 -4.01 -6.42
N LEU A 146 3.49 -3.90 -7.66
CA LEU A 146 2.69 -3.89 -8.87
C LEU A 146 3.08 -5.12 -9.70
N THR A 147 2.08 -5.88 -10.14
CA THR A 147 2.28 -7.09 -10.94
C THR A 147 1.30 -7.11 -12.10
N PRO A 148 1.75 -7.30 -13.35
CA PRO A 148 0.85 -7.49 -14.46
C PRO A 148 0.11 -8.83 -14.32
N VAL A 149 -1.20 -8.82 -14.55
CA VAL A 149 -2.06 -10.01 -14.55
C VAL A 149 -3.05 -9.94 -15.70
N LEU A 150 -3.63 -11.08 -16.09
CA LEU A 150 -4.73 -11.12 -17.05
C LEU A 150 -6.06 -11.19 -16.29
N ALA A 151 -7.06 -10.45 -16.73
CA ALA A 151 -8.41 -10.52 -16.17
C ALA A 151 -8.99 -11.93 -16.35
N ASP A 152 -9.30 -12.61 -15.25
CA ASP A 152 -10.14 -13.80 -15.29
C ASP A 152 -11.62 -13.42 -15.49
N ARG A 153 -12.48 -14.41 -15.63
CA ARG A 153 -13.93 -14.21 -15.83
C ARG A 153 -14.58 -13.35 -14.74
N LEU A 154 -14.19 -13.50 -13.48
CA LEU A 154 -14.80 -12.79 -12.37
C LEU A 154 -14.35 -11.33 -12.35
N LEU A 155 -13.04 -11.10 -12.46
CA LEU A 155 -12.43 -9.77 -12.54
C LEU A 155 -12.94 -9.02 -13.77
N ALA A 156 -13.01 -9.67 -14.93
CA ALA A 156 -13.52 -9.08 -16.17
C ALA A 156 -14.94 -8.54 -16.02
N ARG A 157 -15.83 -9.34 -15.40
CA ARG A 157 -17.22 -8.92 -15.11
C ARG A 157 -17.28 -7.73 -14.15
N GLN A 158 -16.52 -7.77 -13.05
CA GLN A 158 -16.54 -6.71 -12.03
C GLN A 158 -15.93 -5.40 -12.55
N MET A 159 -14.87 -5.49 -13.34
CA MET A 159 -14.16 -4.36 -13.92
C MET A 159 -14.76 -3.90 -15.27
N LYS A 160 -15.80 -4.56 -15.77
CA LYS A 160 -16.43 -4.30 -17.08
C LYS A 160 -15.42 -4.25 -18.23
N VAL A 161 -14.49 -5.20 -18.25
CA VAL A 161 -13.50 -5.40 -19.32
C VAL A 161 -13.67 -6.79 -19.95
N ALA A 162 -12.98 -7.04 -21.07
CA ALA A 162 -12.97 -8.38 -21.67
C ALA A 162 -12.10 -9.35 -20.82
N GLU A 163 -12.45 -10.64 -20.84
CA GLU A 163 -11.54 -11.69 -20.33
C GLU A 163 -10.16 -11.57 -21.01
N HIS A 164 -9.09 -11.87 -20.28
CA HIS A 164 -7.70 -11.68 -20.71
C HIS A 164 -7.25 -10.24 -20.98
N THR A 165 -8.06 -9.23 -20.62
CA THR A 165 -7.58 -7.84 -20.60
C THR A 165 -6.39 -7.71 -19.64
N PRO A 166 -5.26 -7.10 -20.03
CA PRO A 166 -4.15 -6.84 -19.11
C PRO A 166 -4.56 -5.88 -17.99
N LEU A 167 -4.39 -6.33 -16.75
CA LEU A 167 -4.61 -5.55 -15.55
C LEU A 167 -3.29 -5.39 -14.78
N LEU A 168 -3.21 -4.34 -13.97
CA LEU A 168 -2.23 -4.23 -12.92
C LEU A 168 -2.87 -4.66 -11.60
N ARG A 169 -2.29 -5.71 -11.01
CA ARG A 169 -2.54 -6.09 -9.62
C ARG A 169 -1.59 -5.31 -8.73
N ILE A 170 -2.15 -4.52 -7.81
CA ILE A 170 -1.41 -3.68 -6.88
C ILE A 170 -1.68 -4.22 -5.48
N THR A 171 -0.64 -4.66 -4.77
CA THR A 171 -0.75 -4.99 -3.34
C THR A 171 -0.20 -3.83 -2.53
N SER A 172 -0.94 -3.39 -1.51
CA SER A 172 -0.57 -2.28 -0.63
C SER A 172 -0.64 -2.73 0.83
N LEU A 173 0.41 -2.45 1.60
CA LEU A 173 0.49 -2.72 3.03
C LEU A 173 0.85 -1.44 3.77
N SER A 174 -0.14 -0.78 4.35
CA SER A 174 0.03 0.47 5.08
C SER A 174 0.33 0.23 6.56
N TYR A 175 1.20 1.05 7.14
CA TYR A 175 1.59 0.97 8.55
C TYR A 175 1.57 2.33 9.23
N SER A 176 1.35 2.36 10.54
CA SER A 176 1.37 3.58 11.36
C SER A 176 2.79 4.03 11.70
N GLU A 177 2.96 5.26 12.19
CA GLU A 177 4.25 5.69 12.74
C GLU A 177 4.69 4.85 13.96
N SER A 178 3.74 4.23 14.70
CA SER A 178 4.02 3.26 15.76
C SER A 178 4.52 1.90 15.24
N GLY A 179 4.47 1.68 13.92
CA GLY A 179 4.91 0.45 13.26
C GLY A 179 3.86 -0.67 13.19
N GLU A 180 2.60 -0.37 13.52
CA GLU A 180 1.48 -1.32 13.40
C GLU A 180 0.98 -1.38 11.96
N PHE A 181 0.65 -2.58 11.47
CA PHE A 181 0.06 -2.75 10.14
C PHE A 181 -1.43 -2.48 10.18
N LEU A 182 -1.86 -1.50 9.40
CA LEU A 182 -3.20 -0.93 9.46
C LEU A 182 -4.14 -1.58 8.44
N ASN A 183 -3.63 -1.85 7.25
CA ASN A 183 -4.42 -2.32 6.13
C ASN A 183 -3.54 -3.05 5.12
N TYR A 184 -4.02 -4.21 4.67
CA TYR A 184 -3.52 -4.89 3.49
C TYR A 184 -4.58 -4.81 2.40
N SER A 185 -4.21 -4.38 1.20
CA SER A 185 -5.13 -4.28 0.08
C SER A 185 -4.59 -4.97 -1.16
N VAL A 186 -5.49 -5.62 -1.89
CA VAL A 186 -5.23 -6.15 -3.23
C VAL A 186 -6.16 -5.40 -4.17
N MET A 187 -5.57 -4.66 -5.10
CA MET A 187 -6.29 -3.80 -6.03
C MET A 187 -6.03 -4.25 -7.46
N PHE A 188 -7.02 -4.10 -8.32
CA PHE A 188 -6.93 -4.38 -9.75
C PHE A 188 -7.35 -3.16 -10.53
N ARG A 189 -6.53 -2.77 -11.52
CA ARG A 189 -6.78 -1.64 -12.40
C ARG A 189 -6.48 -2.02 -13.84
N ASN A 190 -7.18 -1.42 -14.79
CA ASN A 190 -6.83 -1.60 -16.19
C ASN A 190 -5.42 -1.05 -16.47
N ALA A 191 -4.55 -1.88 -17.04
CA ALA A 191 -3.16 -1.48 -17.30
C ALA A 191 -3.08 -0.32 -18.29
N SER A 192 -4.04 -0.18 -19.21
CA SER A 192 -4.07 0.93 -20.18
C SER A 192 -4.36 2.29 -19.53
N GLU A 193 -4.94 2.31 -18.34
CA GLU A 193 -5.31 3.51 -17.59
C GLU A 193 -4.26 3.91 -16.54
N TYR A 194 -3.17 3.16 -16.45
CA TYR A 194 -2.07 3.41 -15.54
C TYR A 194 -0.81 3.75 -16.32
N GLN A 195 -0.38 5.01 -16.21
CA GLN A 195 0.85 5.50 -16.81
C GLN A 195 1.76 6.04 -15.72
N VAL A 196 3.04 5.67 -15.81
CA VAL A 196 4.10 6.25 -14.98
C VAL A 196 5.14 6.81 -15.92
N GLU A 197 5.36 8.12 -15.82
CA GLU A 197 6.36 8.82 -16.60
C GLU A 197 7.57 9.13 -15.71
N TYR A 198 8.75 8.76 -16.20
CA TYR A 198 10.01 9.08 -15.54
C TYR A 198 10.80 10.02 -16.43
N HIS A 199 11.14 11.20 -15.90
CA HIS A 199 12.15 12.06 -16.49
C HIS A 199 13.50 11.80 -15.83
N LEU A 200 14.37 11.06 -16.51
CA LEU A 200 15.70 10.73 -16.02
C LEU A 200 16.72 11.65 -16.67
N ARG A 201 17.28 12.58 -15.88
CA ARG A 201 18.37 13.44 -16.34
C ARG A 201 19.69 12.69 -16.25
N ARG A 202 20.37 12.54 -17.39
CA ARG A 202 21.75 12.03 -17.41
C ARG A 202 22.68 13.06 -16.78
N LEU A 203 23.40 12.65 -15.73
CA LEU A 203 24.50 13.44 -15.17
C LEU A 203 25.74 13.22 -16.03
N HIS A 204 26.35 14.31 -16.49
CA HIS A 204 27.67 14.28 -17.10
C HIS A 204 28.70 14.73 -16.05
N PRO A 205 29.85 14.05 -15.92
CA PRO A 205 30.92 14.52 -15.05
C PRO A 205 31.41 15.90 -15.52
N GLU A 206 31.69 16.79 -14.57
CA GLU A 206 32.27 18.11 -14.88
C GLU A 206 33.60 17.92 -15.61
N LYS A 207 33.78 18.63 -16.72
CA LYS A 207 35.08 18.70 -17.40
C LYS A 207 36.00 19.53 -16.51
N SER A 208 36.99 18.88 -15.89
CA SER A 208 38.15 19.56 -15.30
C SER A 208 39.00 20.26 -16.36
#